data_AF-A0A523Y1N5-F1
#
_entry.id   AF-A0A523Y1N5-F1
#
_cell.length_a   1.000
_cell.length_b   1.000
_cell.length_c   1.000
_cell.angle_alpha   90.00
_cell.angle_beta   90.00
_cell.angle_gamma   90.00
#
_symmetry.space_group_name_H-M   'P 1'
#
loop_
_entity.id
_entity.type
_entity.pdbx_description
1 polymer ?
#
loop_
_entity_poly.entity_id
_entity_poly.type
_entity_poly.pdbx_seq_one_letter_code
_entity_poly.pdbx_strand_id
1 'polypeptide(L)'
;MDEQFERRPRMSAGTLGRLFLNLLTFLALLATLIVGIAFFVVFINPQWEINPYPPPTMIPTLGSPTPSTTPAVTLPPTWTLTPTSALPVTETPEPTLTLTPTGTPQPDITETSVAVEMPFALQIGSPARIQNFVDIDAGCDWMGVGGQIFNLDGDPIIALTVHLAGELEGLDPIDLYAITGSAPDLGPGGYLFMIADHPIDSEDTLWIQLDDGSGNPLSDVIYLETSDSCTENLILVNWRQVREP
;
A
#
# COMPACT_ATOMS: atom_id res chain seq x y z
N MET A 1 51.03 33.88 -74.51
CA MET A 1 49.62 34.14 -74.11
C MET A 1 49.12 32.79 -73.64
N ASP A 2 49.48 32.50 -72.40
CA ASP A 2 49.52 31.17 -71.83
C ASP A 2 48.32 31.00 -70.91
N GLU A 3 47.28 30.34 -71.42
CA GLU A 3 46.12 29.97 -70.60
C GLU A 3 46.42 28.70 -69.81
N GLN A 4 46.88 28.91 -68.58
CA GLN A 4 46.91 27.91 -67.51
C GLN A 4 45.46 27.52 -67.15
N PHE A 5 44.93 26.45 -67.76
CA PHE A 5 43.68 25.84 -67.34
C PHE A 5 43.89 25.07 -66.03
N GLU A 6 43.47 25.68 -64.93
CA GLU A 6 43.47 25.11 -63.59
C GLU A 6 42.46 23.94 -63.51
N ARG A 7 42.97 22.70 -63.60
CA ARG A 7 42.16 21.50 -63.39
C ARG A 7 41.75 21.39 -61.92
N ARG A 8 40.54 21.84 -61.60
CA ARG A 8 39.91 21.51 -60.31
C ARG A 8 39.73 19.99 -60.17
N PRO A 9 40.20 19.36 -59.08
CA PRO A 9 40.02 17.93 -58.89
C PRO A 9 38.53 17.62 -58.69
N ARG A 10 37.93 16.94 -59.66
CA ARG A 10 36.58 16.36 -59.52
C ARG A 10 36.67 15.14 -58.59
N MET A 11 36.20 15.29 -57.36
CA MET A 11 36.02 14.14 -56.46
C MET A 11 35.00 13.18 -57.08
N SER A 12 35.41 11.92 -57.27
CA SER A 12 34.55 10.83 -57.74
C SER A 12 33.41 10.62 -56.74
N ALA A 13 32.20 10.36 -57.25
CA ALA A 13 31.00 10.13 -56.44
C ALA A 13 31.19 9.01 -55.38
N GLY A 14 32.08 8.04 -55.63
CA GLY A 14 32.42 6.99 -54.67
C GLY A 14 33.26 7.48 -53.47
N THR A 15 34.06 8.53 -53.64
CA THR A 15 34.86 9.12 -52.55
C THR A 15 33.97 9.88 -51.57
N LEU A 16 32.95 10.59 -52.08
CA LEU A 16 32.00 11.33 -51.26
C LEU A 16 31.16 10.40 -50.36
N GLY A 17 30.68 9.28 -50.91
CA GLY A 17 29.92 8.29 -50.15
C GLY A 17 30.73 7.60 -49.04
N ARG A 18 32.01 7.31 -49.29
CA ARG A 18 32.92 6.75 -48.27
C ARG A 18 33.19 7.75 -47.14
N LEU A 19 33.41 9.01 -47.46
CA LEU A 19 33.56 10.08 -46.45
C LEU A 19 32.30 10.21 -45.60
N PHE A 20 31.12 10.17 -46.22
CA PHE A 20 29.85 10.23 -45.51
C PHE A 20 29.66 9.04 -44.55
N LEU A 21 29.92 7.80 -45.01
CA LEU A 21 29.81 6.60 -44.16
C LEU A 21 30.85 6.59 -43.03
N ASN A 22 32.07 7.05 -43.28
CA ASN A 22 33.10 7.17 -42.25
C ASN A 22 32.69 8.20 -41.18
N LEU A 23 32.14 9.35 -41.58
CA LEU A 23 31.60 10.35 -40.66
C LEU A 23 30.45 9.79 -39.82
N LEU A 24 29.51 9.08 -40.46
CA LEU A 24 28.37 8.47 -39.78
C LEU A 24 28.84 7.42 -38.76
N THR A 25 29.83 6.60 -39.12
CA THR A 25 30.42 5.59 -38.23
C THR A 25 31.09 6.25 -37.02
N PHE A 26 31.84 7.33 -37.25
CA PHE A 26 32.46 8.09 -36.17
C PHE A 26 31.43 8.71 -35.21
N LEU A 27 30.36 9.31 -35.74
CA LEU A 27 29.28 9.87 -34.93
C LEU A 27 28.55 8.79 -34.12
N ALA A 28 28.32 7.61 -34.69
CA ALA A 28 27.69 6.48 -33.98
C ALA A 28 28.57 5.98 -32.82
N LEU A 29 29.88 5.85 -33.04
CA LEU A 29 30.82 5.46 -31.98
C LEU A 29 30.90 6.52 -30.87
N LEU A 30 30.93 7.80 -31.24
CA LEU A 30 30.92 8.90 -30.28
C LEU A 30 29.62 8.91 -29.45
N ALA A 31 28.47 8.72 -30.08
CA ALA A 31 27.18 8.64 -29.39
C ALA A 31 27.15 7.46 -28.40
N THR A 32 27.66 6.30 -28.82
CA THR A 32 27.75 5.11 -27.95
C THR A 32 28.64 5.37 -26.74
N LEU A 33 29.78 6.05 -26.92
CA LEU A 33 30.67 6.44 -25.84
C LEU A 33 30.00 7.41 -24.86
N ILE A 34 29.30 8.43 -25.38
CA ILE A 34 28.58 9.41 -24.55
C ILE A 34 27.51 8.71 -23.70
N VAL A 35 26.73 7.82 -24.31
CA VAL A 35 25.71 7.04 -23.60
C VAL A 35 26.37 6.18 -22.51
N GLY A 36 27.46 5.47 -22.82
CA GLY A 36 28.19 4.67 -21.84
C GLY A 36 28.73 5.47 -20.65
N ILE A 37 29.25 6.67 -20.90
CA ILE A 37 29.70 7.58 -19.83
C ILE A 37 28.52 8.05 -18.98
N ALA A 38 27.39 8.40 -19.59
CA ALA A 38 26.19 8.80 -18.85
C ALA A 38 25.70 7.67 -17.92
N PHE A 39 25.65 6.43 -18.41
CA PHE A 39 25.30 5.27 -17.57
C PHE A 39 26.30 5.04 -16.44
N PHE A 40 27.60 5.13 -16.72
CA PHE A 40 28.64 4.96 -15.70
C PHE A 40 28.53 6.03 -14.60
N VAL A 41 28.23 7.27 -14.99
CA VAL A 41 28.00 8.38 -14.07
C VAL A 41 26.78 8.12 -13.17
N VAL A 42 25.64 7.71 -13.76
CA VAL A 42 24.43 7.37 -13.00
C VAL A 42 24.67 6.20 -12.05
N PHE A 43 25.49 5.22 -12.44
CA PHE A 43 25.84 4.09 -11.59
C PHE A 43 26.64 4.51 -10.34
N ILE A 44 27.58 5.45 -10.48
CA ILE A 44 28.38 5.94 -9.34
C ILE A 44 27.53 6.82 -8.41
N ASN A 45 26.63 7.63 -8.95
CA ASN A 45 25.72 8.45 -8.17
C ASN A 45 24.34 8.53 -8.84
N PRO A 46 23.35 7.76 -8.35
CA PRO A 46 22.02 7.72 -8.97
C PRO A 46 21.19 8.98 -8.71
N GLN A 47 21.66 9.90 -7.85
CA GLN A 47 20.95 11.13 -7.49
C GLN A 47 21.30 12.32 -8.40
N TRP A 48 22.19 12.16 -9.40
CA TRP A 48 22.55 13.26 -10.32
C TRP A 48 21.42 13.60 -11.30
N GLU A 49 21.33 14.88 -11.70
CA GLU A 49 20.31 15.42 -12.61
C GLU A 49 20.27 14.77 -14.00
N ILE A 50 21.37 14.13 -14.43
CA ILE A 50 21.43 13.41 -15.71
C ILE A 50 20.70 12.06 -15.67
N ASN A 51 20.37 11.55 -14.47
CA ASN A 51 19.57 10.35 -14.32
C ASN A 51 18.10 10.68 -14.62
N PRO A 52 17.48 10.13 -15.68
CA PRO A 52 16.05 10.34 -15.95
C PRO A 52 15.13 9.68 -14.91
N TYR A 53 15.66 8.79 -14.07
CA TYR A 53 14.94 8.10 -13.01
C TYR A 53 15.68 8.23 -11.66
N PRO A 54 15.76 9.43 -11.08
CA PRO A 54 16.39 9.61 -9.78
C PRO A 54 15.58 8.81 -8.73
N PRO A 55 16.25 8.06 -7.82
CA PRO A 55 15.56 7.42 -6.71
C PRO A 55 14.82 8.46 -5.86
N PRO A 56 13.71 8.09 -5.18
CA PRO A 56 13.00 9.01 -4.31
C PRO A 56 13.96 9.67 -3.32
N THR A 57 14.01 11.00 -3.31
CA THR A 57 14.77 11.73 -2.30
C THR A 57 14.09 11.46 -0.96
N MET A 58 14.77 10.78 -0.03
CA MET A 58 14.26 10.63 1.32
C MET A 58 14.01 12.04 1.87
N ILE A 59 12.75 12.36 2.17
CA ILE A 59 12.39 13.60 2.85
C ILE A 59 13.20 13.60 4.14
N PRO A 60 13.88 14.70 4.53
CA PRO A 60 14.54 14.73 5.82
C PRO A 60 13.49 14.47 6.89
N THR A 61 13.59 13.31 7.54
CA THR A 61 12.79 12.97 8.71
C THR A 61 13.00 14.09 9.72
N LEU A 62 11.96 14.88 9.97
CA LEU A 62 11.94 15.74 11.14
C LEU A 62 12.22 14.81 12.32
N GLY A 63 13.37 15.02 12.97
CA GLY A 63 13.76 14.22 14.13
C GLY A 63 12.62 14.20 15.15
N SER A 64 12.57 13.13 15.93
CA SER A 64 11.59 12.95 17.01
C SER A 64 11.44 14.25 17.80
N PRO A 65 10.21 14.71 18.10
CA PRO A 65 10.00 15.94 18.85
C PRO A 65 10.80 15.84 20.14
N THR A 66 11.77 16.73 20.31
CA THR A 66 12.47 16.89 21.59
C THR A 66 11.40 17.08 22.65
N PRO A 67 11.37 16.31 23.75
CA PRO A 67 10.38 16.50 24.79
C PRO A 67 10.57 17.90 25.37
N SER A 68 9.75 18.83 24.90
CA SER A 68 9.59 20.12 25.52
C SER A 68 8.80 19.88 26.79
N THR A 69 9.44 20.08 27.94
CA THR A 69 8.78 20.10 29.24
C THR A 69 7.81 21.29 29.28
N THR A 70 6.66 21.11 28.65
CA THR A 70 5.53 22.02 28.80
C THR A 70 5.02 21.79 30.23
N PRO A 71 5.04 22.80 31.11
CA PRO A 71 4.55 22.63 32.47
C PRO A 71 3.08 22.18 32.39
N ALA A 72 2.79 21.04 33.01
CA ALA A 72 1.44 20.53 33.14
C ALA A 72 0.59 21.59 33.83
N VAL A 73 -0.42 22.11 33.11
CA VAL A 73 -1.46 22.93 33.72
C VAL A 73 -2.31 22.00 34.57
N THR A 74 -2.08 22.02 35.88
CA THR A 74 -2.92 21.34 36.86
C THR A 74 -4.30 21.99 36.87
N LEU A 75 -5.28 21.31 36.29
CA LEU A 75 -6.68 21.66 36.43
C LEU A 75 -7.09 21.44 37.91
N PRO A 76 -7.85 22.36 38.53
CA PRO A 76 -8.32 22.17 39.90
C PRO A 76 -9.30 20.98 39.97
N PRO A 77 -9.21 20.09 40.97
CA PRO A 77 -10.21 19.05 41.17
C PRO A 77 -11.49 19.71 41.67
N THR A 78 -12.49 19.83 40.81
CA THR A 78 -13.83 20.23 41.24
C THR A 78 -14.84 19.45 40.40
N TRP A 79 -15.49 18.47 41.03
CA TRP A 79 -16.94 18.31 41.12
C TRP A 79 -17.20 17.05 41.95
N THR A 80 -17.45 17.24 43.24
CA THR A 80 -18.08 16.22 44.08
C THR A 80 -19.52 16.10 43.60
N LEU A 81 -19.90 14.96 43.03
CA LEU A 81 -21.30 14.69 42.71
C LEU A 81 -22.10 14.61 44.01
N THR A 82 -22.94 15.61 44.26
CA THR A 82 -23.97 15.55 45.29
C THR A 82 -24.96 14.44 44.90
N PRO A 83 -25.23 13.44 45.75
CA PRO A 83 -26.24 12.44 45.43
C PRO A 83 -27.61 13.11 45.34
N THR A 84 -28.19 13.15 44.15
CA THR A 84 -29.58 13.55 43.94
C THR A 84 -30.48 12.51 44.59
N SER A 85 -31.32 12.99 45.52
CA SER A 85 -32.35 12.21 46.18
C SER A 85 -33.23 11.48 45.16
N ALA A 86 -33.33 10.15 45.31
CA ALA A 86 -34.19 9.31 44.47
C ALA A 86 -35.66 9.74 44.58
N LEU A 87 -36.29 9.96 43.43
CA LEU A 87 -37.74 10.16 43.33
C LEU A 87 -38.47 8.88 43.80
N PRO A 88 -39.66 8.99 44.44
CA PRO A 88 -40.43 7.82 44.82
C PRO A 88 -40.91 7.06 43.59
N VAL A 89 -40.76 5.72 43.64
CA VAL A 89 -41.26 4.79 42.63
C VAL A 89 -42.77 5.01 42.47
N THR A 90 -43.18 5.42 41.28
CA THR A 90 -44.60 5.45 40.91
C THR A 90 -44.96 4.08 40.38
N GLU A 91 -45.87 3.39 41.09
CA GLU A 91 -46.52 2.16 40.64
C GLU A 91 -47.16 2.40 39.27
N THR A 92 -46.57 1.83 38.22
CA THR A 92 -47.17 1.78 36.88
C THR A 92 -48.10 0.57 36.85
N PRO A 93 -49.40 0.72 36.50
CA PRO A 93 -50.31 -0.41 36.44
C PRO A 93 -49.90 -1.39 35.33
N GLU A 94 -50.04 -2.67 35.68
CA GLU A 94 -49.77 -3.84 34.86
C GLU A 94 -50.53 -3.79 33.50
N PRO A 95 -49.88 -4.12 32.36
CA PRO A 95 -50.57 -4.14 31.08
C PRO A 95 -51.62 -5.25 31.05
N THR A 96 -52.87 -4.84 30.85
CA THR A 96 -54.00 -5.74 30.65
C THR A 96 -53.87 -6.46 29.31
N LEU A 97 -53.93 -7.80 29.36
CA LEU A 97 -53.97 -8.69 28.19
C LEU A 97 -55.04 -8.22 27.19
N THR A 98 -54.61 -7.74 26.04
CA THR A 98 -55.49 -7.40 24.91
C THR A 98 -55.41 -8.50 23.87
N LEU A 99 -56.60 -8.91 23.43
CA LEU A 99 -56.89 -10.09 22.62
C LEU A 99 -56.22 -10.07 21.24
N THR A 100 -55.85 -11.28 20.81
CA THR A 100 -55.24 -11.66 19.52
C THR A 100 -55.98 -11.11 18.30
N PRO A 101 -55.33 -10.36 17.40
CA PRO A 101 -55.81 -10.19 16.03
C PRO A 101 -55.31 -11.32 15.12
N THR A 102 -56.29 -11.92 14.44
CA THR A 102 -56.22 -12.95 13.40
C THR A 102 -55.19 -12.66 12.30
N GLY A 103 -54.46 -13.71 11.89
CA GLY A 103 -53.36 -13.64 10.94
C GLY A 103 -53.75 -13.16 9.53
N THR A 104 -52.95 -12.23 9.03
CA THR A 104 -52.81 -11.88 7.62
C THR A 104 -51.48 -12.48 7.13
N PRO A 105 -51.41 -13.15 5.97
CA PRO A 105 -50.16 -13.73 5.50
C PRO A 105 -49.18 -12.60 5.14
N GLN A 106 -48.14 -12.43 5.94
CA GLN A 106 -47.00 -11.60 5.60
C GLN A 106 -46.19 -12.34 4.51
N PRO A 107 -45.85 -11.71 3.38
CA PRO A 107 -44.91 -12.31 2.44
C PRO A 107 -43.59 -12.54 3.18
N ASP A 108 -43.19 -13.80 3.21
CA ASP A 108 -41.86 -14.23 3.62
C ASP A 108 -40.87 -13.63 2.62
N ILE A 109 -40.35 -12.45 2.93
CA ILE A 109 -39.14 -11.94 2.30
C ILE A 109 -38.01 -12.72 2.95
N THR A 110 -37.84 -13.97 2.52
CA THR A 110 -36.54 -14.60 2.58
C THR A 110 -35.65 -13.70 1.72
N GLU A 111 -34.94 -12.77 2.35
CA GLU A 111 -33.78 -12.13 1.76
C GLU A 111 -32.79 -13.26 1.45
N THR A 112 -32.96 -13.86 0.28
CA THR A 112 -31.86 -14.55 -0.37
C THR A 112 -30.89 -13.42 -0.69
N SER A 113 -30.01 -13.11 0.26
CA SER A 113 -28.76 -12.41 0.00
C SER A 113 -28.12 -13.17 -1.15
N VAL A 114 -28.23 -12.61 -2.35
CA VAL A 114 -27.43 -13.06 -3.47
C VAL A 114 -26.03 -12.69 -3.06
N ALA A 115 -25.27 -13.65 -2.52
CA ALA A 115 -23.86 -13.49 -2.24
C ALA A 115 -23.23 -13.01 -3.56
N VAL A 116 -22.89 -11.72 -3.60
CA VAL A 116 -22.07 -11.19 -4.68
C VAL A 116 -20.72 -11.81 -4.44
N GLU A 117 -20.44 -12.92 -5.14
CA GLU A 117 -19.13 -13.54 -5.10
C GLU A 117 -18.09 -12.46 -5.44
N MET A 118 -17.14 -12.19 -4.57
CA MET A 118 -16.17 -11.14 -4.86
C MET A 118 -15.15 -11.66 -5.89
N PRO A 119 -14.62 -10.81 -6.79
CA PRO A 119 -13.66 -11.25 -7.81
C PRO A 119 -12.36 -11.80 -7.22
N PHE A 120 -12.04 -11.46 -5.98
CA PHE A 120 -10.86 -11.92 -5.25
C PHE A 120 -11.22 -12.64 -3.95
N ALA A 121 -10.43 -13.66 -3.64
CA ALA A 121 -10.45 -14.38 -2.37
C ALA A 121 -9.02 -14.53 -1.84
N LEU A 122 -8.90 -14.91 -0.57
CA LEU A 122 -7.59 -15.19 0.02
C LEU A 122 -6.90 -16.37 -0.68
N GLN A 123 -5.59 -16.25 -0.84
CA GLN A 123 -4.76 -17.37 -1.25
C GLN A 123 -4.76 -18.44 -0.14
N ILE A 124 -4.68 -19.71 -0.54
CA ILE A 124 -4.53 -20.81 0.42
C ILE A 124 -3.29 -20.56 1.29
N GLY A 125 -3.49 -20.59 2.61
CA GLY A 125 -2.45 -20.32 3.59
C GLY A 125 -2.39 -18.86 4.05
N SER A 126 -3.29 -17.98 3.58
CA SER A 126 -3.46 -16.61 4.10
C SER A 126 -4.76 -16.48 4.93
N PRO A 127 -4.78 -15.59 5.94
CA PRO A 127 -3.65 -14.86 6.50
C PRO A 127 -2.66 -15.79 7.22
N ALA A 128 -1.37 -15.45 7.18
CA ALA A 128 -0.32 -16.17 7.92
C ALA A 128 0.47 -15.21 8.79
N ARG A 129 0.53 -15.49 10.09
CA ARG A 129 1.44 -14.83 11.02
C ARG A 129 2.82 -15.46 10.91
N ILE A 130 3.83 -14.64 10.63
CA ILE A 130 5.21 -15.07 10.47
C ILE A 130 6.16 -14.04 11.08
N GLN A 131 7.44 -14.41 11.17
CA GLN A 131 8.47 -13.50 11.58
C GLN A 131 8.74 -12.47 10.47
N ASN A 132 8.87 -11.21 10.86
CA ASN A 132 9.26 -10.12 9.98
C ASN A 132 10.58 -10.44 9.25
N PHE A 133 10.53 -10.39 7.93
CA PHE A 133 11.70 -10.48 7.04
C PHE A 133 11.87 -9.23 6.18
N VAL A 134 10.95 -8.25 6.30
CA VAL A 134 10.93 -7.04 5.49
C VAL A 134 11.82 -5.97 6.11
N ASP A 135 11.71 -5.76 7.42
CA ASP A 135 12.58 -4.87 8.19
C ASP A 135 13.35 -5.65 9.25
N ILE A 136 14.37 -6.37 8.82
CA ILE A 136 15.15 -7.28 9.66
C ILE A 136 15.85 -6.52 10.80
N ASP A 137 16.25 -5.27 10.57
CA ASP A 137 16.97 -4.45 11.54
C ASP A 137 16.06 -3.96 12.68
N ALA A 138 14.78 -3.69 12.38
CA ALA A 138 13.80 -3.33 13.41
C ALA A 138 13.46 -4.52 14.33
N GLY A 139 13.59 -5.76 13.84
CA GLY A 139 13.40 -6.95 14.66
C GLY A 139 12.02 -7.02 15.30
N CYS A 140 11.97 -6.93 16.64
CA CYS A 140 10.72 -6.92 17.40
C CYS A 140 10.17 -5.52 17.65
N ASP A 141 10.90 -4.46 17.31
CA ASP A 141 10.42 -3.08 17.41
C ASP A 141 9.59 -2.69 16.17
N TRP A 142 8.79 -3.65 15.68
CA TRP A 142 8.05 -3.54 14.43
C TRP A 142 6.93 -4.56 14.36
N MET A 143 5.81 -4.15 13.78
CA MET A 143 4.71 -5.02 13.38
C MET A 143 4.08 -4.52 12.08
N GLY A 144 3.71 -5.46 11.20
CA GLY A 144 3.14 -5.11 9.91
C GLY A 144 2.18 -6.12 9.31
N VAL A 145 1.40 -5.63 8.35
CA VAL A 145 0.50 -6.42 7.51
C VAL A 145 0.92 -6.21 6.06
N GLY A 146 1.10 -7.27 5.29
CA GLY A 146 1.50 -7.14 3.90
C GLY A 146 1.17 -8.38 3.09
N GLY A 147 1.43 -8.35 1.79
CA GLY A 147 1.26 -9.51 0.94
C GLY A 147 1.28 -9.17 -0.53
N GLN A 148 0.77 -10.07 -1.35
CA GLN A 148 0.72 -9.95 -2.81
C GLN A 148 -0.67 -10.28 -3.35
N ILE A 149 -0.96 -9.77 -4.53
CA ILE A 149 -2.21 -10.03 -5.25
C ILE A 149 -1.91 -10.66 -6.58
N PHE A 150 -2.61 -11.74 -6.91
CA PHE A 150 -2.42 -12.52 -8.13
C PHE A 150 -3.68 -12.61 -8.97
N ASN A 151 -3.54 -12.59 -10.29
CA ASN A 151 -4.64 -12.84 -11.22
C ASN A 151 -4.97 -14.35 -11.32
N LEU A 152 -5.88 -14.71 -12.22
CA LEU A 152 -6.29 -16.10 -12.48
C LEU A 152 -5.10 -17.00 -12.90
N ASP A 153 -4.18 -16.44 -13.69
CA ASP A 153 -2.98 -17.10 -14.22
C ASP A 153 -1.84 -17.20 -13.20
N GLY A 154 -1.96 -16.52 -12.06
CA GLY A 154 -0.93 -16.46 -11.02
C GLY A 154 0.10 -15.35 -11.22
N ASP A 155 -0.12 -14.44 -12.17
CA ASP A 155 0.71 -13.26 -12.34
C ASP A 155 0.37 -12.19 -11.30
N PRO A 156 1.36 -11.46 -10.78
CA PRO A 156 1.14 -10.39 -9.83
C PRO A 156 0.35 -9.24 -10.47
N ILE A 157 -0.63 -8.72 -9.74
CA ILE A 157 -1.39 -7.52 -10.10
C ILE A 157 -0.82 -6.33 -9.33
N ILE A 158 -0.69 -5.20 -10.03
CA ILE A 158 -0.28 -3.91 -9.47
C ILE A 158 -1.39 -2.88 -9.66
N ALA A 159 -1.29 -1.75 -8.95
CA ALA A 159 -2.22 -0.61 -9.03
C ALA A 159 -3.66 -0.89 -8.56
N LEU A 160 -3.88 -1.97 -7.83
CA LEU A 160 -5.03 -2.13 -6.93
C LEU A 160 -4.72 -1.54 -5.55
N THR A 161 -5.76 -1.19 -4.80
CA THR A 161 -5.63 -0.63 -3.45
C THR A 161 -6.06 -1.64 -2.40
N VAL A 162 -5.28 -1.73 -1.34
CA VAL A 162 -5.62 -2.51 -0.15
C VAL A 162 -5.94 -1.52 0.95
N HIS A 163 -7.06 -1.74 1.62
CA HIS A 163 -7.52 -0.96 2.75
C HIS A 163 -7.35 -1.79 4.03
N LEU A 164 -6.64 -1.24 5.01
CA LEU A 164 -6.47 -1.80 6.34
C LEU A 164 -7.05 -0.82 7.35
N ALA A 165 -8.02 -1.26 8.14
CA ALA A 165 -8.63 -0.41 9.14
C ALA A 165 -9.04 -1.19 10.39
N GLY A 166 -9.22 -0.47 11.50
CA GLY A 166 -9.58 -1.06 12.79
C GLY A 166 -8.89 -0.39 13.96
N GLU A 167 -8.73 -1.14 15.04
CA GLU A 167 -8.14 -0.65 16.29
C GLU A 167 -7.15 -1.68 16.85
N LEU A 168 -6.06 -1.18 17.42
CA LEU A 168 -5.08 -1.94 18.21
C LEU A 168 -4.92 -1.28 19.57
N GLU A 169 -4.67 -2.08 20.61
CA GLU A 169 -4.55 -1.58 21.97
C GLU A 169 -3.43 -0.53 22.07
N GLY A 170 -3.77 0.63 22.64
CA GLY A 170 -2.78 1.69 22.90
C GLY A 170 -2.40 2.55 21.69
N LEU A 171 -3.00 2.32 20.52
CA LEU A 171 -2.78 3.09 19.30
C LEU A 171 -4.01 3.90 18.89
N ASP A 172 -3.81 4.92 18.06
CA ASP A 172 -4.90 5.61 17.39
C ASP A 172 -5.60 4.66 16.38
N PRO A 173 -6.88 4.91 16.05
CA PRO A 173 -7.59 4.10 15.05
C PRO A 173 -6.82 4.04 13.72
N ILE A 174 -6.72 2.82 13.18
CA ILE A 174 -6.04 2.53 11.93
C ILE A 174 -7.03 2.72 10.79
N ASP A 175 -6.64 3.50 9.79
CA ASP A 175 -7.33 3.67 8.50
C ASP A 175 -6.26 3.98 7.44
N LEU A 176 -5.71 2.93 6.83
CA LEU A 176 -4.53 2.99 5.98
C LEU A 176 -4.81 2.36 4.62
N TYR A 177 -4.22 2.92 3.57
CA TYR A 177 -4.31 2.41 2.21
C TYR A 177 -2.92 2.16 1.64
N ALA A 178 -2.75 1.03 0.97
CA ALA A 178 -1.52 0.69 0.25
C ALA A 178 -1.84 0.30 -1.19
N ILE A 179 -1.00 0.74 -2.12
CA ILE A 179 -1.12 0.38 -3.52
C ILE A 179 -0.27 -0.86 -3.78
N THR A 180 -0.83 -1.86 -4.45
CA THR A 180 -0.09 -3.05 -4.87
C THR A 180 1.06 -2.71 -5.83
N GLY A 181 2.22 -3.32 -5.59
CA GLY A 181 3.48 -2.99 -6.25
C GLY A 181 4.32 -1.94 -5.52
N SER A 182 3.86 -1.39 -4.40
CA SER A 182 4.61 -0.42 -3.58
C SER A 182 5.63 -1.07 -2.63
N ALA A 183 5.48 -2.37 -2.33
CA ALA A 183 6.39 -3.11 -1.45
C ALA A 183 7.12 -4.24 -2.22
N PRO A 184 8.14 -3.93 -3.03
CA PRO A 184 8.81 -4.90 -3.89
C PRO A 184 9.55 -6.02 -3.14
N ASP A 185 9.88 -5.80 -1.86
CA ASP A 185 10.51 -6.82 -0.98
C ASP A 185 9.56 -8.00 -0.69
N LEU A 186 8.24 -7.79 -0.82
CA LEU A 186 7.22 -8.83 -0.74
C LEU A 186 6.91 -9.47 -2.10
N GLY A 187 7.47 -8.93 -3.19
CA GLY A 187 7.28 -9.37 -4.57
C GLY A 187 6.63 -8.31 -5.47
N PRO A 188 6.50 -8.56 -6.79
CA PRO A 188 6.13 -7.52 -7.76
C PRO A 188 4.74 -6.92 -7.55
N GLY A 189 3.79 -7.69 -7.01
CA GLY A 189 2.44 -7.24 -6.63
C GLY A 189 2.33 -6.85 -5.15
N GLY A 190 3.47 -6.61 -4.49
CA GLY A 190 3.57 -6.49 -3.04
C GLY A 190 2.98 -5.20 -2.48
N TYR A 191 2.36 -5.28 -1.30
CA TYR A 191 1.93 -4.15 -0.48
C TYR A 191 2.32 -4.37 0.98
N LEU A 192 2.52 -3.30 1.73
CA LEU A 192 2.94 -3.37 3.13
C LEU A 192 2.37 -2.20 3.95
N PHE A 193 1.95 -2.50 5.16
CA PHE A 193 1.60 -1.59 6.22
C PHE A 193 2.51 -1.84 7.41
N MET A 194 3.13 -0.79 7.95
CA MET A 194 3.66 -0.82 9.31
C MET A 194 2.57 -0.27 10.23
N ILE A 195 2.16 -1.06 11.22
CA ILE A 195 0.99 -0.76 12.06
C ILE A 195 1.34 -0.49 13.52
N ALA A 196 2.48 -0.97 14.00
CA ALA A 196 2.98 -0.71 15.34
C ALA A 196 4.50 -0.80 15.40
N ASP A 197 5.08 -0.26 16.48
CA ASP A 197 6.50 -0.34 16.81
C ASP A 197 6.82 -1.56 17.71
N HIS A 198 5.87 -2.48 17.89
CA HIS A 198 6.04 -3.79 18.52
C HIS A 198 4.81 -4.67 18.24
N PRO A 199 4.90 -6.00 18.44
CA PRO A 199 3.75 -6.90 18.26
C PRO A 199 2.69 -6.66 19.34
N ILE A 200 1.45 -6.53 18.92
CA ILE A 200 0.29 -6.31 19.78
C ILE A 200 -0.72 -7.41 19.47
N ASP A 201 -1.24 -8.08 20.49
CA ASP A 201 -2.29 -9.10 20.37
C ASP A 201 -3.67 -8.46 20.18
N SER A 202 -4.48 -9.02 19.30
CA SER A 202 -5.83 -8.54 18.98
C SER A 202 -6.61 -9.59 18.19
N GLU A 203 -7.93 -9.60 18.37
CA GLU A 203 -8.86 -10.52 17.74
C GLU A 203 -10.09 -9.74 17.28
N ASP A 204 -10.46 -9.87 16.01
CA ASP A 204 -11.63 -9.23 15.38
C ASP A 204 -11.70 -7.67 15.47
N THR A 205 -10.60 -6.99 15.80
CA THR A 205 -10.56 -5.51 15.87
C THR A 205 -9.88 -4.85 14.67
N LEU A 206 -9.09 -5.62 13.90
CA LEU A 206 -8.40 -5.16 12.70
C LEU A 206 -8.92 -5.94 11.49
N TRP A 207 -9.13 -5.27 10.36
CA TRP A 207 -9.60 -5.90 9.14
C TRP A 207 -8.96 -5.33 7.89
N ILE A 208 -8.94 -6.14 6.84
CA ILE A 208 -8.35 -5.83 5.54
C ILE A 208 -9.30 -6.14 4.40
N GLN A 209 -9.30 -5.29 3.38
CA GLN A 209 -10.11 -5.45 2.17
C GLN A 209 -9.33 -5.00 0.93
N LEU A 210 -9.59 -5.65 -0.20
CA LEU A 210 -9.10 -5.24 -1.51
C LEU A 210 -10.15 -4.38 -2.22
N ASP A 211 -9.75 -3.28 -2.82
CA ASP A 211 -10.60 -2.39 -3.62
C ASP A 211 -9.94 -1.95 -4.93
N ASP A 212 -10.74 -1.38 -5.84
CA ASP A 212 -10.33 -0.95 -7.18
C ASP A 212 -9.59 0.41 -7.22
N GLY A 213 -9.27 0.99 -6.07
CA GLY A 213 -8.67 2.32 -5.94
C GLY A 213 -9.67 3.48 -6.07
N SER A 214 -10.93 3.20 -6.40
CA SER A 214 -12.05 4.15 -6.32
C SER A 214 -12.94 3.88 -5.10
N GLY A 215 -12.55 2.94 -4.23
CA GLY A 215 -13.30 2.52 -3.06
C GLY A 215 -14.39 1.48 -3.34
N ASN A 216 -14.44 0.88 -4.54
CA ASN A 216 -15.33 -0.24 -4.78
C ASN A 216 -14.65 -1.54 -4.32
N PRO A 217 -15.27 -2.32 -3.42
CA PRO A 217 -14.66 -3.52 -2.90
C PRO A 217 -14.56 -4.60 -3.98
N LEU A 218 -13.42 -5.28 -4.01
CA LEU A 218 -13.10 -6.41 -4.88
C LEU A 218 -12.94 -7.74 -4.11
N SER A 219 -12.95 -7.67 -2.77
CA SER A 219 -12.98 -8.82 -1.87
C SER A 219 -13.97 -8.63 -0.73
N ASP A 220 -14.27 -9.72 -0.03
CA ASP A 220 -14.87 -9.64 1.31
C ASP A 220 -13.91 -8.96 2.29
N VAL A 221 -14.46 -8.45 3.39
CA VAL A 221 -13.69 -7.97 4.54
C VAL A 221 -13.14 -9.17 5.30
N ILE A 222 -11.84 -9.15 5.59
CA ILE A 222 -11.15 -10.20 6.34
C ILE A 222 -10.69 -9.61 7.66
N TYR A 223 -11.22 -10.12 8.77
CA TYR A 223 -10.71 -9.81 10.09
C TYR A 223 -9.38 -10.52 10.34
N LEU A 224 -8.45 -9.80 10.96
CA LEU A 224 -7.10 -10.25 11.23
C LEU A 224 -6.97 -10.54 12.72
N GLU A 225 -6.35 -11.67 13.01
CA GLU A 225 -5.84 -12.00 14.34
C GLU A 225 -4.35 -11.65 14.38
N THR A 226 -3.95 -10.85 15.36
CA THR A 226 -2.55 -10.48 15.58
C THR A 226 -1.94 -11.29 16.73
N SER A 227 -0.71 -10.97 17.16
CA SER A 227 -0.03 -11.64 18.26
C SER A 227 0.97 -10.70 18.93
N ASP A 228 1.22 -10.90 20.22
CA ASP A 228 2.29 -10.25 20.99
C ASP A 228 3.68 -10.92 20.80
N SER A 229 3.77 -11.96 19.97
CA SER A 229 5.02 -12.68 19.72
C SER A 229 5.88 -12.03 18.65
N CYS A 230 7.16 -11.80 18.96
CA CYS A 230 8.17 -11.33 18.00
C CYS A 230 8.38 -12.26 16.79
N THR A 231 7.98 -13.53 16.86
CA THR A 231 8.09 -14.48 15.73
C THR A 231 6.86 -14.50 14.84
N GLU A 232 5.86 -13.67 15.15
CA GLU A 232 4.56 -13.57 14.48
C GLU A 232 4.20 -12.10 14.16
N ASN A 233 5.21 -11.24 14.02
CA ASN A 233 5.04 -9.79 13.88
C ASN A 233 4.83 -9.29 12.44
N LEU A 234 4.73 -10.20 11.46
CA LEU A 234 4.29 -9.91 10.09
C LEU A 234 3.09 -10.79 9.73
N ILE A 235 1.97 -10.17 9.37
CA ILE A 235 0.79 -10.88 8.85
C ILE A 235 0.81 -10.83 7.33
N LEU A 236 1.04 -11.98 6.70
CA LEU A 236 0.97 -12.15 5.26
C LEU A 236 -0.45 -12.43 4.79
N VAL A 237 -1.03 -11.50 4.03
CA VAL A 237 -2.34 -11.60 3.42
C VAL A 237 -2.17 -11.57 1.91
N ASN A 238 -2.21 -12.73 1.28
CA ASN A 238 -2.18 -12.83 -0.18
C ASN A 238 -3.59 -13.02 -0.74
N TRP A 239 -3.83 -12.41 -1.89
CA TRP A 239 -5.09 -12.50 -2.60
C TRP A 239 -4.91 -13.18 -3.94
N ARG A 240 -5.94 -13.88 -4.40
CA ARG A 240 -6.00 -14.43 -5.73
C ARG A 240 -7.36 -14.12 -6.35
N GLN A 241 -7.32 -13.70 -7.62
CA GLN A 241 -8.51 -13.59 -8.42
C GLN A 241 -9.15 -14.97 -8.62
N VAL A 242 -10.45 -15.05 -8.39
CA VAL A 242 -11.24 -16.28 -8.57
C VAL A 242 -12.22 -16.16 -9.73
N ARG A 243 -12.48 -14.94 -10.21
CA ARG A 243 -13.27 -14.62 -11.41
C ARG A 243 -12.98 -13.21 -11.94
N GLU A 244 -13.42 -12.93 -13.15
CA GLU A 244 -13.34 -11.57 -13.72
C GLU A 244 -14.26 -10.61 -12.95
N PRO A 245 -13.82 -9.36 -12.68
CA PRO A 245 -14.62 -8.34 -12.01
C PRO A 245 -15.79 -7.82 -12.87
#